data_AF-A0A940RNV6-F1
#
_entry.id   AF-A0A940RNV6-F1
#
_cell.length_a   1.000
_cell.length_b   1.000
_cell.length_c   1.000
_cell.angle_alpha   90.00
_cell.angle_beta   90.00
_cell.angle_gamma   90.00
#
_symmetry.space_group_name_H-M   'P 1'
#
loop_
_entity.id
_entity.type
_entity.pdbx_description
1 polymer ?
#
loop_
_entity_poly.entity_id
_entity_poly.type
_entity_poly.pdbx_seq_one_letter_code
_entity_poly.pdbx_strand_id
1 'polypeptide(L)'
;MTKAKAMLLAAAMLVPQAAGAQQLAVLDQEAAGRLEPGDARDRFGSYRDIWSFDAKPGIVYKIELRSTDFDAALELPANGAFQAPPRVYDDIFGQSNPNSMAMMVLAKPARVQIAVGTVDVPGTGAYRLTVSNAGACAQIRSPETYGCPPAPPQKAKTPAEVEQEAAALVAKAQAEAAKGNADGMTALGLYYRGVKNDQVQAAQWLERGYAAGDQRAGAELARMHSDSFYTFPGRDPARAIQIWRSLAAKGNVEAMMKLANAYRFGLDVPLDGPASLGFYQRAAQGGNVQAARLLSKVYHDNFELPEKPPEEFSASVERWKRDIETRRAKRGSPKDALYVEIDLSQSSYYLRLAGLNGDGKAAIDYAWRLHDGVGLPKSDAYALKWTRKAALRGNEEAREMLAELK
;
A
#
# COMPACT_ATOMS: atom_id res chain seq x y z
N MET A 1 3.52 49.52 59.86
CA MET A 1 2.84 48.22 60.02
C MET A 1 2.72 47.59 58.64
N THR A 2 3.77 46.90 58.17
CA THR A 2 3.95 45.43 58.06
C THR A 2 3.25 44.76 56.86
N LYS A 3 4.07 44.36 55.86
CA LYS A 3 4.12 43.13 55.00
C LYS A 3 2.78 42.42 54.65
N ALA A 4 2.48 41.91 53.44
CA ALA A 4 3.27 40.98 52.62
C ALA A 4 2.62 40.66 51.24
N LYS A 5 3.41 40.07 50.34
CA LYS A 5 3.11 39.44 49.03
C LYS A 5 2.16 38.22 49.10
N ALA A 6 1.45 37.94 47.99
CA ALA A 6 1.15 36.60 47.42
C ALA A 6 0.65 36.82 45.97
N MET A 7 1.32 36.45 44.87
CA MET A 7 1.85 35.19 44.32
C MET A 7 0.80 34.14 43.90
N LEU A 8 0.84 33.85 42.58
CA LEU A 8 0.18 32.83 41.74
C LEU A 8 -0.51 31.63 42.42
N LEU A 9 -1.63 31.19 41.83
CA LEU A 9 -1.89 29.76 41.61
C LEU A 9 -2.56 29.54 40.23
N ALA A 10 -1.76 29.17 39.24
CA ALA A 10 -2.24 28.45 38.07
C ALA A 10 -2.32 26.97 38.45
N ALA A 11 -3.51 26.40 38.47
CA ALA A 11 -3.71 24.97 38.70
C ALA A 11 -3.24 24.19 37.47
N ALA A 12 -1.98 23.76 37.48
CA ALA A 12 -1.52 22.69 36.62
C ALA A 12 -2.20 21.39 37.09
N MET A 13 -3.12 20.86 36.28
CA MET A 13 -3.55 19.46 36.42
C MET A 13 -2.35 18.57 36.08
N LEU A 14 -1.59 18.19 37.11
CA LEU A 14 -0.68 17.04 37.01
C LEU A 14 -1.55 15.79 36.90
N VAL A 15 -1.65 15.25 35.69
CA VAL A 15 -1.97 13.83 35.50
C VAL A 15 -0.83 13.03 36.14
N PRO A 16 -1.11 12.07 37.05
CA PRO A 16 -0.04 11.24 37.58
C PRO A 16 0.46 10.33 36.46
N GLN A 17 1.72 10.51 36.06
CA GLN A 17 2.45 9.53 35.26
C GLN A 17 2.59 8.28 36.13
N ALA A 18 1.80 7.23 35.84
CA ALA A 18 2.15 5.89 36.27
C ALA A 18 3.44 5.49 35.53
N ALA A 19 4.57 5.55 36.24
CA ALA A 19 5.87 5.15 35.76
C ALA A 19 5.91 3.62 35.57
N GLY A 20 5.44 3.13 34.42
CA GLY A 20 5.85 1.82 33.92
C GLY A 20 7.34 1.84 33.66
N ALA A 21 8.08 0.83 34.12
CA ALA A 21 9.53 0.76 33.98
C ALA A 21 9.92 0.91 32.50
N GLN A 22 10.70 1.96 32.21
CA GLN A 22 11.16 2.23 30.86
C GLN A 22 12.22 1.19 30.48
N GLN A 23 11.91 0.30 29.54
CA GLN A 23 12.83 -0.73 29.07
C GLN A 23 13.83 -0.13 28.07
N LEU A 24 15.05 -0.67 27.98
CA LEU A 24 16.09 -0.18 27.07
C LEU A 24 16.20 -1.11 25.87
N ALA A 25 15.93 -0.60 24.67
CA ALA A 25 16.15 -1.31 23.42
C ALA A 25 17.59 -1.10 22.95
N VAL A 26 18.28 -2.20 22.63
CA VAL A 26 19.65 -2.18 22.10
C VAL A 26 19.58 -2.25 20.58
N LEU A 27 20.36 -1.39 19.91
CA LEU A 27 20.40 -1.35 18.45
C LEU A 27 20.87 -2.69 17.87
N ASP A 28 20.19 -3.13 16.82
CA ASP A 28 20.44 -4.35 16.07
C ASP A 28 20.39 -5.64 16.92
N GLN A 29 19.70 -5.57 18.06
CA GLN A 29 19.40 -6.72 18.92
C GLN A 29 17.89 -6.87 19.09
N GLU A 30 17.42 -8.11 19.05
CA GLU A 30 16.02 -8.42 19.34
C GLU A 30 15.80 -8.39 20.85
N ALA A 31 14.83 -7.59 21.29
CA ALA A 31 14.35 -7.55 22.65
C ALA A 31 13.04 -8.32 22.77
N ALA A 32 12.88 -9.05 23.87
CA ALA A 32 11.67 -9.80 24.18
C ALA A 32 10.89 -9.08 25.28
N GLY A 33 9.57 -9.04 25.14
CA GLY A 33 8.67 -8.54 26.20
C GLY A 33 7.33 -9.27 26.19
N ARG A 34 6.47 -8.90 27.14
CA ARG A 34 5.14 -9.48 27.28
C ARG A 34 4.19 -8.41 27.80
N LEU A 35 3.07 -8.20 27.10
CA LEU A 35 1.98 -7.36 27.58
C LEU A 35 1.16 -8.14 28.60
N GLU A 36 1.03 -7.62 29.81
CA GLU A 36 0.40 -8.28 30.95
C GLU A 36 -0.68 -7.43 31.62
N PRO A 37 -1.68 -8.08 32.26
CA PRO A 37 -2.61 -7.39 33.13
C PRO A 37 -1.88 -6.71 34.29
N GLY A 38 -1.74 -5.39 34.23
CA GLY A 38 -0.99 -4.60 35.22
C GLY A 38 -0.09 -3.55 34.57
N ASP A 39 0.21 -3.70 33.29
CA ASP A 39 0.95 -2.70 32.54
C ASP A 39 0.22 -1.37 32.48
N ALA A 40 0.98 -0.31 32.18
CA ALA A 40 0.42 0.98 31.84
C ALA A 40 -0.60 0.82 30.71
N ARG A 41 -1.64 1.66 30.72
CA ARG A 41 -2.68 1.65 29.69
C ARG A 41 -2.55 2.84 28.76
N ASP A 42 -2.86 2.64 27.49
CA ASP A 42 -3.05 3.75 26.56
C ASP A 42 -4.39 4.47 26.82
N ARG A 43 -4.68 5.52 26.05
CA ARG A 43 -5.93 6.28 26.16
C ARG A 43 -7.19 5.46 25.82
N PHE A 44 -7.03 4.27 25.26
CA PHE A 44 -8.08 3.32 24.90
C PHE A 44 -8.17 2.15 25.90
N GLY A 45 -7.41 2.19 27.00
CA GLY A 45 -7.42 1.16 28.04
C GLY A 45 -6.61 -0.09 27.72
N SER A 46 -5.89 -0.13 26.59
CA SER A 46 -5.04 -1.26 26.20
C SER A 46 -3.70 -1.24 26.91
N TYR A 47 -3.21 -2.41 27.30
CA TYR A 47 -1.89 -2.56 27.93
C TYR A 47 -0.77 -2.11 27.00
N ARG A 48 0.26 -1.47 27.57
CA ARG A 48 1.43 -0.99 26.84
C ARG A 48 2.70 -1.08 27.66
N ASP A 49 3.76 -1.47 26.97
CA ASP A 49 5.13 -1.35 27.42
C ASP A 49 5.79 -0.11 26.82
N ILE A 50 6.74 0.49 27.55
CA ILE A 50 7.54 1.60 27.05
C ILE A 50 9.00 1.21 26.97
N TRP A 51 9.49 1.17 25.75
CA TRP A 51 10.90 1.01 25.43
C TRP A 51 11.53 2.37 25.11
N SER A 52 12.84 2.43 25.21
CA SER A 52 13.61 3.59 24.81
C SER A 52 14.96 3.21 24.23
N PHE A 53 15.49 4.08 23.38
CA PHE A 53 16.86 3.98 22.90
C PHE A 53 17.40 5.36 22.53
N ASP A 54 18.71 5.49 22.52
CA ASP A 54 19.37 6.74 22.15
C ASP A 54 19.63 6.76 20.64
N ALA A 55 19.10 7.78 19.97
CA ALA A 55 19.16 7.93 18.53
C ALA A 55 19.91 9.20 18.12
N LYS A 56 20.69 9.07 17.05
CA LYS A 56 21.45 10.15 16.40
C LYS A 56 20.70 10.70 15.19
N PRO A 57 20.87 12.00 14.87
CA PRO A 57 20.25 12.60 13.69
C PRO A 57 20.87 12.06 12.39
N GLY A 58 20.12 12.17 11.28
CA GLY A 58 20.61 11.81 9.94
C GLY A 58 20.70 10.30 9.66
N ILE A 59 20.15 9.47 10.54
CA ILE A 59 20.05 8.01 10.40
C ILE A 59 18.57 7.65 10.30
N VAL A 60 18.22 6.76 9.37
CA VAL A 60 16.89 6.14 9.34
C VAL A 60 16.90 4.96 10.29
N TYR A 61 16.05 5.00 11.31
CA TYR A 61 15.81 3.87 12.20
C TYR A 61 14.57 3.14 11.73
N LYS A 62 14.68 1.81 11.66
CA LYS A 62 13.54 0.90 11.44
C LYS A 62 13.26 0.19 12.76
N ILE A 63 12.01 0.23 13.18
CA ILE A 63 11.52 -0.46 14.37
C ILE A 63 10.55 -1.53 13.90
N GLU A 64 10.76 -2.76 14.31
CA GLU A 64 9.87 -3.89 14.00
C GLU A 64 9.35 -4.48 15.31
N LEU A 65 8.03 -4.63 15.39
CA LEU A 65 7.34 -5.28 16.50
C LEU A 65 6.59 -6.50 15.96
N ARG A 66 6.86 -7.66 16.55
CA ARG A 66 6.23 -8.92 16.14
C ARG A 66 5.56 -9.60 17.30
N SER A 67 4.36 -10.14 17.08
CA SER A 67 3.63 -10.92 18.05
C SER A 67 2.86 -12.04 17.36
N THR A 68 2.81 -13.20 18.00
CA THR A 68 1.90 -14.30 17.63
C THR A 68 0.63 -14.31 18.47
N ASP A 69 0.63 -13.57 19.57
CA ASP A 69 -0.40 -13.63 20.61
C ASP A 69 -1.46 -12.53 20.41
N PHE A 70 -1.11 -11.44 19.73
CA PHE A 70 -2.00 -10.29 19.51
C PHE A 70 -1.65 -9.50 18.24
N ASP A 71 -2.58 -8.66 17.79
CA ASP A 71 -2.37 -7.69 16.69
C ASP A 71 -1.53 -6.51 17.20
N ALA A 72 -0.28 -6.44 16.77
CA ALA A 72 0.72 -5.57 17.38
C ALA A 72 0.56 -4.12 16.92
N ALA A 73 0.65 -3.19 17.87
CA ALA A 73 0.59 -1.76 17.60
C ALA A 73 1.86 -1.07 18.10
N LEU A 74 2.53 -0.32 17.21
CA LEU A 74 3.59 0.59 17.59
C LEU A 74 3.05 2.02 17.65
N GLU A 75 3.41 2.74 18.71
CA GLU A 75 3.29 4.19 18.74
C GLU A 75 4.63 4.82 19.07
N LEU A 76 4.92 5.93 18.39
CA LEU A 76 6.11 6.74 18.63
C LEU A 76 5.65 8.10 19.14
N PRO A 77 5.59 8.30 20.48
CA PRO A 77 5.17 9.56 21.06
C PRO A 77 6.03 10.71 20.54
N ALA A 78 5.38 11.76 20.05
CA ALA A 78 6.06 12.96 19.58
C ALA A 78 6.86 13.59 20.74
N ASN A 79 8.19 13.65 20.59
CA ASN A 79 9.10 14.30 21.54
C ASN A 79 9.74 15.58 20.97
N GLY A 80 9.25 16.06 19.81
CA GLY A 80 9.78 17.22 19.10
C GLY A 80 11.21 17.03 18.55
N ALA A 81 11.75 15.82 18.58
CA ALA A 81 13.06 15.50 18.02
C ALA A 81 13.00 14.88 16.61
N PHE A 82 11.83 14.41 16.19
CA PHE A 82 11.65 13.85 14.85
C PHE A 82 11.78 14.93 13.77
N GLN A 83 12.48 14.60 12.69
CA GLN A 83 12.62 15.48 11.54
C GLN A 83 11.32 15.63 10.74
N ALA A 84 10.51 14.57 10.71
CA ALA A 84 9.16 14.54 10.18
C ALA A 84 8.33 13.60 11.06
N PRO A 85 6.98 13.65 11.01
CA PRO A 85 6.15 12.66 11.70
C PRO A 85 6.62 11.24 11.36
N PRO A 86 6.89 10.39 12.37
CA PRO A 86 7.36 9.04 12.12
C PRO A 86 6.29 8.26 11.34
N ARG A 87 6.73 7.43 10.41
CA ARG A 87 5.81 6.59 9.64
C ARG A 87 5.60 5.29 10.38
N VAL A 88 4.39 5.08 10.84
CA VAL A 88 3.98 3.84 11.51
C VAL A 88 3.09 3.05 10.57
N TYR A 89 3.37 1.76 10.50
CA TYR A 89 2.67 0.78 9.70
C TYR A 89 2.18 -0.29 10.66
N ASP A 90 0.88 -0.53 10.62
CA ASP A 90 0.22 -1.54 11.46
C ASP A 90 0.58 -2.96 11.02
N ASP A 91 0.86 -3.15 9.71
CA ASP A 91 1.27 -4.42 9.12
C ASP A 91 2.60 -4.23 8.36
N ILE A 92 3.41 -5.28 8.25
CA ILE A 92 4.63 -5.24 7.42
C ILE A 92 4.23 -5.19 5.94
N PHE A 93 4.77 -4.23 5.19
CA PHE A 93 4.50 -4.08 3.75
C PHE A 93 4.63 -5.39 2.97
N GLY A 94 3.58 -5.72 2.22
CA GLY A 94 3.54 -6.93 1.39
C GLY A 94 3.30 -8.23 2.16
N GLN A 95 3.01 -8.15 3.46
CA GLN A 95 2.61 -9.30 4.28
C GLN A 95 1.32 -8.97 5.03
N SER A 96 0.32 -9.85 4.94
CA SER A 96 -0.83 -9.80 5.84
C SER A 96 -0.43 -10.50 7.14
N ASN A 97 0.11 -9.73 8.10
CA ASN A 97 0.57 -10.26 9.39
C ASN A 97 0.22 -9.28 10.53
N PRO A 98 0.10 -9.75 11.78
CA PRO A 98 -0.25 -8.91 12.93
C PRO A 98 0.94 -8.07 13.45
N ASN A 99 1.93 -7.77 12.62
CA ASN A 99 3.20 -7.15 13.06
C ASN A 99 3.27 -5.70 12.64
N SER A 100 3.67 -4.83 13.56
CA SER A 100 3.82 -3.40 13.28
C SER A 100 5.27 -3.04 12.96
N MET A 101 5.44 -2.02 12.12
CA MET A 101 6.73 -1.45 11.79
C MET A 101 6.67 0.07 11.85
N ALA A 102 7.72 0.72 12.34
CA ALA A 102 7.88 2.15 12.22
C ALA A 102 9.21 2.54 11.58
N MET A 103 9.22 3.64 10.83
CA MET A 103 10.43 4.25 10.29
C MET A 103 10.47 5.73 10.65
N MET A 104 11.65 6.19 11.07
CA MET A 104 11.82 7.56 11.55
C MET A 104 13.24 8.08 11.40
N VAL A 105 13.35 9.40 11.42
CA VAL A 105 14.59 10.16 11.40
C VAL A 105 14.51 11.27 12.45
N LEU A 106 15.61 11.52 13.15
CA LEU A 106 15.71 12.62 14.10
C LEU A 106 16.40 13.85 13.49
N ALA A 107 15.90 15.03 13.88
CA ALA A 107 16.53 16.32 13.60
C ALA A 107 17.68 16.63 14.57
N LYS A 108 17.65 16.07 15.78
CA LYS A 108 18.66 16.26 16.83
C LYS A 108 18.83 14.99 17.67
N PRO A 109 19.99 14.78 18.32
CA PRO A 109 20.16 13.65 19.23
C PRO A 109 19.07 13.64 20.30
N ALA A 110 18.42 12.49 20.50
CA ALA A 110 17.39 12.35 21.52
C ALA A 110 17.24 10.90 21.95
N ARG A 111 16.75 10.71 23.18
CA ARG A 111 16.19 9.44 23.63
C ARG A 111 14.79 9.31 23.05
N VAL A 112 14.59 8.30 22.21
CA VAL A 112 13.29 8.01 21.61
C VAL A 112 12.53 7.05 22.51
N GLN A 113 11.24 7.29 22.71
CA GLN A 113 10.33 6.35 23.35
C GLN A 113 9.58 5.55 22.28
N ILE A 114 9.42 4.26 22.53
CA ILE A 114 8.63 3.35 21.71
C ILE A 114 7.56 2.78 22.63
N ALA A 115 6.30 3.05 22.30
CA ALA A 115 5.18 2.40 22.97
C ALA A 115 4.81 1.16 22.17
N VAL A 116 4.97 0.01 22.83
CA VAL A 116 4.54 -1.29 22.33
C VAL A 116 3.18 -1.57 22.92
N GLY A 117 2.20 -1.83 22.07
CA GLY A 117 0.85 -2.16 22.48
C GLY A 117 0.20 -3.12 21.50
N THR A 118 -1.11 -3.16 21.57
CA THR A 118 -1.94 -4.03 20.73
C THR A 118 -3.13 -3.23 20.21
N VAL A 119 -3.60 -3.57 19.02
CA VAL A 119 -4.86 -3.07 18.44
C VAL A 119 -6.08 -3.71 19.12
N ASP A 120 -5.94 -4.94 19.63
CA ASP A 120 -7.00 -5.70 20.33
C ASP A 120 -7.23 -5.16 21.76
N VAL A 121 -8.48 -5.21 22.24
CA VAL A 121 -8.82 -4.74 23.60
C VAL A 121 -9.57 -5.81 24.41
N PRO A 122 -9.00 -6.31 25.53
CA PRO A 122 -7.60 -6.22 25.95
C PRO A 122 -6.74 -7.33 25.28
N GLY A 123 -5.73 -6.96 24.49
CA GLY A 123 -4.70 -7.93 24.07
C GLY A 123 -3.57 -8.05 25.10
N THR A 124 -3.13 -9.29 25.36
CA THR A 124 -1.98 -9.62 26.21
C THR A 124 -1.19 -10.72 25.53
N GLY A 125 0.10 -10.85 25.83
CA GLY A 125 0.93 -11.90 25.22
C GLY A 125 2.37 -11.48 24.96
N ALA A 126 3.16 -12.41 24.44
CA ALA A 126 4.57 -12.22 24.16
C ALA A 126 4.79 -11.46 22.85
N TYR A 127 5.87 -10.68 22.78
CA TYR A 127 6.30 -10.00 21.57
C TYR A 127 7.83 -9.93 21.45
N ARG A 128 8.27 -9.59 20.24
CA ARG A 128 9.66 -9.28 19.88
C ARG A 128 9.75 -7.87 19.31
N LEU A 129 10.67 -7.07 19.80
CA LEU A 129 10.95 -5.72 19.35
C LEU A 129 12.40 -5.63 18.84
N THR A 130 12.59 -5.11 17.64
CA THR A 130 13.92 -4.84 17.09
C THR A 130 14.00 -3.40 16.64
N VAL A 131 15.10 -2.73 16.98
CA VAL A 131 15.44 -1.39 16.50
C VAL A 131 16.71 -1.50 15.68
N SER A 132 16.65 -1.26 14.37
CA SER A 132 17.79 -1.39 13.48
C SER A 132 18.18 -0.08 12.81
N ASN A 133 19.48 0.08 12.56
CA ASN A 133 20.00 1.15 11.72
C ASN A 133 19.81 0.80 10.23
N ALA A 134 18.85 1.46 9.57
CA ALA A 134 18.55 1.22 8.15
C ALA A 134 19.45 2.01 7.18
N GLY A 135 20.44 2.75 7.70
CA GLY A 135 21.40 3.52 6.94
C GLY A 135 21.32 5.04 7.17
N ALA A 136 22.34 5.74 6.71
CA ALA A 136 22.38 7.19 6.72
C ALA A 136 21.42 7.77 5.69
N CYS A 137 20.75 8.88 6.02
CA CYS A 137 19.85 9.60 5.11
C CYS A 137 20.48 9.89 3.74
N ALA A 138 21.78 10.18 3.70
CA ALA A 138 22.51 10.49 2.46
C ALA A 138 22.69 9.29 1.51
N GLN A 139 22.55 8.06 2.02
CA GLN A 139 22.81 6.82 1.28
C GLN A 139 21.53 6.05 0.92
N ILE A 140 20.40 6.46 1.47
CA ILE A 140 19.11 5.80 1.23
C ILE A 140 18.53 6.30 -0.08
N ARG A 141 17.97 5.37 -0.85
CA ARG A 141 17.24 5.68 -2.08
C ARG A 141 15.90 6.32 -1.71
N SER A 142 15.58 7.46 -2.32
CA SER A 142 14.37 8.26 -2.03
C SER A 142 14.24 8.68 -0.55
N PRO A 143 15.24 9.38 0.01
CA PRO A 143 15.32 9.74 1.42
C PRO A 143 14.09 10.53 1.92
N GLU A 144 13.49 11.34 1.05
CA GLU A 144 12.26 12.10 1.30
C GLU A 144 11.09 11.21 1.75
N THR A 145 11.07 9.94 1.33
CA THR A 145 10.06 8.96 1.77
C THR A 145 10.11 8.77 3.28
N TYR A 146 11.28 8.88 3.90
CA TYR A 146 11.49 8.61 5.31
C TYR A 146 11.62 9.88 6.15
N GLY A 147 11.30 11.05 5.58
CA GLY A 147 11.44 12.34 6.28
C GLY A 147 12.89 12.81 6.44
N CYS A 148 13.84 12.15 5.75
CA CYS A 148 15.17 12.70 5.58
C CYS A 148 15.11 13.99 4.74
N PRO A 149 16.09 14.89 4.89
CA PRO A 149 16.19 16.00 3.95
C PRO A 149 16.40 15.44 2.55
N PRO A 150 15.88 16.10 1.50
CA PRO A 150 16.14 15.67 0.13
C PRO A 150 17.65 15.52 -0.03
N ALA A 151 18.08 14.43 -0.68
CA ALA A 151 19.49 14.26 -0.99
C ALA A 151 19.98 15.56 -1.64
N PRO A 152 21.15 16.10 -1.25
CA PRO A 152 21.70 17.26 -1.93
C PRO A 152 21.68 16.96 -3.42
N PRO A 153 21.26 17.93 -4.25
CA PRO A 153 21.13 17.71 -5.68
C PRO A 153 22.45 17.11 -6.15
N GLN A 154 22.40 15.85 -6.57
CA GLN A 154 23.59 15.22 -7.11
C GLN A 154 24.03 16.09 -8.26
N LYS A 155 25.34 16.37 -8.35
CA LYS A 155 25.89 17.13 -9.47
C LYS A 155 25.29 16.53 -10.74
N ALA A 156 24.51 17.34 -11.45
CA ALA A 156 23.83 16.88 -12.64
C ALA A 156 24.89 16.29 -13.55
N LYS A 157 24.76 14.99 -13.83
CA LYS A 157 25.67 14.30 -14.74
C LYS A 157 25.62 15.07 -16.05
N THR A 158 26.79 15.38 -16.58
CA THR A 158 26.90 15.95 -17.92
C THR A 158 26.22 15.02 -18.92
N PRO A 159 25.71 15.53 -20.05
CA PRO A 159 25.16 14.67 -21.09
C PRO A 159 26.10 13.52 -21.49
N ALA A 160 27.41 13.78 -21.50
CA ALA A 160 28.43 12.77 -21.78
C ALA A 160 28.51 11.67 -20.70
N GLU A 161 28.44 12.03 -19.41
CA GLU A 161 28.43 11.04 -18.31
C GLU A 161 27.15 10.20 -18.34
N VAL A 162 26.00 10.81 -18.63
CA VAL A 162 24.72 10.09 -18.79
C VAL A 162 24.79 9.12 -19.98
N GLU A 163 25.33 9.57 -21.11
CA GLU A 163 25.48 8.75 -22.31
C GLU A 163 26.45 7.58 -22.08
N GLN A 164 27.57 7.82 -21.41
CA GLN A 164 28.55 6.79 -21.08
C GLN A 164 27.97 5.73 -20.12
N GLU A 165 27.23 6.13 -19.09
CA GLU A 165 26.56 5.20 -18.19
C GLU A 165 25.45 4.42 -18.89
N ALA A 166 24.65 5.09 -19.73
CA ALA A 166 23.64 4.43 -20.54
C ALA A 166 24.28 3.39 -21.47
N ALA A 167 25.40 3.72 -22.12
CA ALA A 167 26.15 2.80 -22.96
C ALA A 167 26.70 1.61 -22.15
N ALA A 168 27.24 1.84 -20.96
CA ALA A 168 27.72 0.77 -20.08
C ALA A 168 26.58 -0.17 -19.64
N LEU A 169 25.42 0.38 -19.30
CA LEU A 169 24.22 -0.40 -18.93
C LEU A 169 23.71 -1.22 -20.12
N VAL A 170 23.70 -0.66 -21.33
CA VAL A 170 23.32 -1.38 -22.55
C VAL A 170 24.31 -2.48 -22.86
N ALA A 171 25.62 -2.22 -22.79
CA ALA A 171 26.65 -3.24 -23.02
C ALA A 171 26.53 -4.39 -22.01
N LYS A 172 26.28 -4.08 -20.74
CA LYS A 172 25.99 -5.08 -19.71
C LYS A 172 24.73 -5.88 -20.05
N ALA A 173 23.64 -5.22 -20.42
CA ALA A 173 22.40 -5.88 -20.81
C ALA A 173 22.57 -6.79 -22.03
N GLN A 174 23.36 -6.38 -23.03
CA GLN A 174 23.73 -7.19 -24.19
C GLN A 174 24.53 -8.44 -23.78
N ALA A 175 25.54 -8.28 -22.94
CA ALA A 175 26.35 -9.40 -22.45
C ALA A 175 25.50 -10.41 -21.66
N GLU A 176 24.57 -9.95 -20.84
CA GLU A 176 23.64 -10.80 -20.09
C GLU A 176 22.62 -11.48 -21.02
N ALA A 177 22.04 -10.74 -21.97
CA ALA A 177 21.11 -11.29 -22.95
C ALA A 177 21.77 -12.36 -23.84
N ALA A 178 23.04 -12.20 -24.19
CA ALA A 178 23.82 -13.19 -24.95
C ALA A 178 23.99 -14.52 -24.20
N LYS A 179 23.93 -14.49 -22.86
CA LYS A 179 23.94 -15.69 -22.00
C LYS A 179 22.56 -16.29 -21.77
N GLY A 180 21.51 -15.76 -22.42
CA GLY A 180 20.13 -16.18 -22.19
C GLY A 180 19.46 -15.56 -20.96
N ASN A 181 20.07 -14.55 -20.34
CA ASN A 181 19.51 -13.93 -19.13
C ASN A 181 18.28 -13.06 -19.48
N ALA A 182 17.14 -13.40 -18.86
CA ALA A 182 15.87 -12.71 -19.07
C ALA A 182 15.93 -11.22 -18.67
N ASP A 183 16.62 -10.87 -17.58
CA ASP A 183 16.75 -9.47 -17.13
C ASP A 183 17.50 -8.61 -18.15
N GLY A 184 18.54 -9.18 -18.77
CA GLY A 184 19.28 -8.52 -19.85
C GLY A 184 18.40 -8.26 -21.07
N MET A 185 17.60 -9.25 -21.47
CA MET A 185 16.65 -9.11 -22.58
C MET A 185 15.56 -8.08 -22.28
N THR A 186 14.99 -8.09 -21.06
CA THR A 186 14.00 -7.10 -20.61
C THR A 186 14.60 -5.69 -20.62
N ALA A 187 15.83 -5.53 -20.11
CA ALA A 187 16.51 -4.24 -20.09
C ALA A 187 16.75 -3.69 -21.51
N LEU A 188 17.13 -4.54 -22.47
CA LEU A 188 17.25 -4.14 -23.87
C LEU A 188 15.89 -3.75 -24.46
N GLY A 189 14.84 -4.52 -24.18
CA GLY A 189 13.48 -4.18 -24.62
C GLY A 189 13.03 -2.80 -24.16
N LEU A 190 13.24 -2.49 -22.88
CA LEU A 190 12.94 -1.18 -22.31
C LEU A 190 13.81 -0.06 -22.90
N TYR A 191 15.10 -0.34 -23.14
CA TYR A 191 16.02 0.59 -23.79
C TYR A 191 15.58 0.96 -25.21
N TYR A 192 15.26 -0.04 -26.04
CA TYR A 192 14.81 0.22 -27.40
C TYR A 192 13.49 0.99 -27.42
N ARG A 193 12.57 0.68 -26.49
CA ARG A 193 11.29 1.37 -26.40
C ARG A 193 11.42 2.83 -25.96
N GLY A 194 12.19 3.09 -24.92
CA GLY A 194 12.25 4.41 -24.28
C GLY A 194 13.31 5.33 -24.86
N VAL A 195 14.50 4.81 -25.15
CA VAL A 195 15.66 5.62 -25.56
C VAL A 195 15.79 5.67 -27.08
N LYS A 196 15.71 4.53 -27.76
CA LYS A 196 15.80 4.49 -29.23
C LYS A 196 14.47 4.75 -29.91
N ASN A 197 13.37 4.68 -29.15
CA ASN A 197 12.00 4.74 -29.66
C ASN A 197 11.74 3.73 -30.81
N ASP A 198 12.44 2.60 -30.79
CA ASP A 198 12.30 1.51 -31.76
C ASP A 198 11.38 0.44 -31.16
N GLN A 199 10.10 0.54 -31.51
CA GLN A 199 9.07 -0.36 -30.98
C GLN A 199 9.22 -1.80 -31.51
N VAL A 200 9.82 -1.98 -32.69
CA VAL A 200 10.01 -3.32 -33.28
C VAL A 200 11.11 -4.06 -32.54
N GLN A 201 12.27 -3.42 -32.36
CA GLN A 201 13.36 -4.00 -31.56
C GLN A 201 12.93 -4.21 -30.10
N ALA A 202 12.17 -3.27 -29.53
CA ALA A 202 11.63 -3.42 -28.19
C ALA A 202 10.77 -4.69 -28.06
N ALA A 203 9.80 -4.89 -28.96
CA ALA A 203 8.93 -6.06 -28.93
C ALA A 203 9.73 -7.38 -29.08
N GLN A 204 10.74 -7.42 -29.96
CA GLN A 204 11.59 -8.59 -30.15
C GLN A 204 12.37 -8.96 -28.88
N TRP A 205 12.96 -7.97 -28.20
CA TRP A 205 13.69 -8.20 -26.95
C TRP A 205 12.77 -8.58 -25.80
N LEU A 206 11.59 -7.96 -25.71
CA LEU A 206 10.60 -8.30 -24.68
C LEU A 206 9.99 -9.69 -24.91
N GLU A 207 9.73 -10.12 -26.14
CA GLU A 207 9.32 -11.51 -26.43
C GLU A 207 10.38 -12.50 -25.96
N ARG A 208 11.67 -12.22 -26.19
CA ARG A 208 12.77 -13.07 -25.70
C ARG A 208 12.83 -13.09 -24.17
N GLY A 209 12.75 -11.94 -23.52
CA GLY A 209 12.74 -11.85 -22.05
C GLY A 209 11.54 -12.58 -21.43
N TYR A 210 10.37 -12.45 -22.04
CA TYR A 210 9.16 -13.14 -21.60
C TYR A 210 9.25 -14.66 -21.80
N ALA A 211 9.76 -15.11 -22.96
CA ALA A 211 10.02 -16.53 -23.23
C ALA A 211 11.05 -17.13 -22.26
N ALA A 212 12.03 -16.33 -21.83
CA ALA A 212 13.00 -16.69 -20.79
C ALA A 212 12.44 -16.61 -19.35
N GLY A 213 11.16 -16.24 -19.18
CA GLY A 213 10.44 -16.31 -17.91
C GLY A 213 10.26 -14.99 -17.16
N ASP A 214 10.78 -13.86 -17.66
CA ASP A 214 10.58 -12.56 -17.00
C ASP A 214 9.15 -12.06 -17.21
N GLN A 215 8.36 -12.06 -16.13
CA GLN A 215 6.98 -11.58 -16.14
C GLN A 215 6.88 -10.08 -16.44
N ARG A 216 7.90 -9.29 -16.11
CA ARG A 216 7.93 -7.84 -16.40
C ARG A 216 8.03 -7.60 -17.91
N ALA A 217 8.86 -8.37 -18.60
CA ALA A 217 8.91 -8.33 -20.06
C ALA A 217 7.55 -8.67 -20.67
N GLY A 218 6.89 -9.71 -20.14
CA GLY A 218 5.52 -10.06 -20.55
C GLY A 218 4.53 -8.91 -20.37
N ALA A 219 4.54 -8.25 -19.20
CA ALA A 219 3.64 -7.14 -18.92
C ALA A 219 3.86 -5.96 -19.88
N GLU A 220 5.13 -5.63 -20.15
CA GLU A 220 5.48 -4.52 -21.05
C GLU A 220 5.17 -4.84 -22.51
N LEU A 221 5.38 -6.08 -22.93
CA LEU A 221 5.01 -6.59 -24.24
C LEU A 221 3.49 -6.56 -24.44
N ALA A 222 2.72 -7.02 -23.46
CA ALA A 222 1.26 -6.99 -23.51
C ALA A 222 0.72 -5.56 -23.59
N ARG A 223 1.36 -4.62 -22.89
CA ARG A 223 1.04 -3.19 -23.00
C ARG A 223 1.32 -2.64 -24.40
N MET A 224 2.43 -3.02 -25.03
CA MET A 224 2.77 -2.62 -26.40
C MET A 224 1.78 -3.17 -27.43
N HIS A 225 1.25 -4.37 -27.21
CA HIS A 225 0.29 -5.02 -28.11
C HIS A 225 -1.17 -4.58 -27.88
N SER A 226 -1.51 -3.90 -26.78
CA SER A 226 -2.87 -3.45 -26.49
C SER A 226 -3.28 -2.21 -27.30
N ASP A 227 -4.56 -2.12 -27.72
CA ASP A 227 -5.08 -0.94 -28.43
C ASP A 227 -5.22 0.30 -27.53
N SER A 228 -5.22 0.07 -26.22
CA SER A 228 -5.65 1.04 -25.21
C SER A 228 -4.63 2.13 -24.88
N PHE A 229 -3.35 1.94 -25.21
CA PHE A 229 -2.29 2.81 -24.68
C PHE A 229 -1.24 3.29 -25.68
N TYR A 230 -1.12 2.72 -26.90
CA TYR A 230 0.00 3.03 -27.81
C TYR A 230 -0.31 2.97 -29.31
N THR A 231 0.33 3.85 -30.07
CA THR A 231 0.44 3.83 -31.54
C THR A 231 1.60 2.94 -32.00
N PHE A 232 1.59 1.66 -31.63
CA PHE A 232 2.50 0.66 -32.23
C PHE A 232 1.87 0.09 -33.51
N PRO A 233 2.47 0.26 -34.70
CA PRO A 233 1.89 -0.21 -35.97
C PRO A 233 1.74 -1.74 -36.05
N GLY A 234 2.53 -2.51 -35.27
CA GLY A 234 2.51 -3.98 -35.24
C GLY A 234 1.77 -4.58 -34.04
N ARG A 235 0.88 -3.82 -33.40
CA ARG A 235 0.17 -4.29 -32.21
C ARG A 235 -0.77 -5.44 -32.54
N ASP A 236 -0.97 -6.32 -31.55
CA ASP A 236 -1.82 -7.50 -31.66
C ASP A 236 -2.62 -7.61 -30.35
N PRO A 237 -3.81 -6.99 -30.30
CA PRO A 237 -4.68 -7.03 -29.13
C PRO A 237 -4.94 -8.44 -28.60
N ALA A 238 -5.07 -9.43 -29.48
CA ALA A 238 -5.29 -10.81 -29.07
C ALA A 238 -4.06 -11.38 -28.35
N ARG A 239 -2.85 -11.08 -28.85
CA ARG A 239 -1.59 -11.42 -28.18
C ARG A 239 -1.48 -10.77 -26.80
N ALA A 240 -1.85 -9.49 -26.66
CA ALA A 240 -1.86 -8.81 -25.36
C ALA A 240 -2.72 -9.55 -24.34
N ILE A 241 -3.94 -9.92 -24.72
CA ILE A 241 -4.88 -10.66 -23.86
C ILE A 241 -4.34 -12.04 -23.48
N GLN A 242 -3.70 -12.75 -24.42
CA GLN A 242 -3.05 -14.04 -24.12
C GLN A 242 -1.95 -13.90 -23.08
N ILE A 243 -1.07 -12.89 -23.22
CA ILE A 243 0.00 -12.64 -22.26
C ILE A 243 -0.57 -12.28 -20.88
N TRP A 244 -1.56 -11.38 -20.83
CA TRP A 244 -2.22 -11.04 -19.58
C TRP A 244 -2.87 -12.25 -18.90
N ARG A 245 -3.55 -13.14 -19.65
CA ARG A 245 -4.11 -14.39 -19.10
C ARG A 245 -3.02 -15.29 -18.52
N SER A 246 -1.89 -15.43 -19.21
CA SER A 246 -0.75 -16.21 -18.74
C SER A 246 -0.15 -15.64 -17.45
N LEU A 247 0.04 -14.32 -17.37
CA LEU A 247 0.54 -13.65 -16.16
C LEU A 247 -0.45 -13.77 -14.99
N ALA A 248 -1.75 -13.58 -15.24
CA ALA A 248 -2.79 -13.74 -14.23
C ALA A 248 -2.89 -15.18 -13.71
N ALA A 249 -2.64 -16.19 -14.56
CA ALA A 249 -2.57 -17.59 -14.14
C ALA A 249 -1.38 -17.85 -13.19
N LYS A 250 -0.31 -17.07 -13.30
CA LYS A 250 0.86 -17.10 -12.40
C LYS A 250 0.70 -16.21 -11.15
N GLY A 251 -0.51 -15.71 -10.88
CA GLY A 251 -0.79 -14.89 -9.69
C GLY A 251 -0.46 -13.39 -9.84
N ASN A 252 -0.13 -12.91 -11.04
CA ASN A 252 0.18 -11.50 -11.24
C ASN A 252 -1.09 -10.63 -11.08
N VAL A 253 -1.12 -9.82 -10.03
CA VAL A 253 -2.27 -8.97 -9.64
C VAL A 253 -2.53 -7.84 -10.64
N GLU A 254 -1.48 -7.27 -11.24
CA GLU A 254 -1.63 -6.26 -12.29
C GLU A 254 -2.33 -6.86 -13.52
N ALA A 255 -1.92 -8.05 -13.95
CA ALA A 255 -2.54 -8.75 -15.06
C ALA A 255 -4.01 -9.06 -14.80
N MET A 256 -4.37 -9.44 -13.57
CA MET A 256 -5.79 -9.61 -13.18
C MET A 256 -6.55 -8.29 -13.31
N MET A 257 -5.99 -7.17 -12.86
CA MET A 257 -6.61 -5.84 -13.03
C MET A 257 -6.77 -5.47 -14.51
N LYS A 258 -5.76 -5.72 -15.35
CA LYS A 258 -5.82 -5.46 -16.79
C LYS A 258 -6.92 -6.28 -17.46
N LEU A 259 -7.03 -7.57 -17.15
CA LEU A 259 -8.11 -8.43 -17.65
C LEU A 259 -9.48 -8.01 -17.13
N ALA A 260 -9.58 -7.68 -15.84
CA ALA A 260 -10.82 -7.20 -15.25
C ALA A 260 -11.34 -5.97 -16.01
N ASN A 261 -10.47 -4.99 -16.27
CA ASN A 261 -10.80 -3.80 -17.05
C ASN A 261 -11.09 -4.14 -18.52
N ALA A 262 -10.34 -5.05 -19.14
CA ALA A 262 -10.54 -5.46 -20.53
C ALA A 262 -11.95 -6.03 -20.74
N TYR A 263 -12.38 -6.98 -19.89
CA TYR A 263 -13.72 -7.53 -19.96
C TYR A 263 -14.81 -6.56 -19.52
N ARG A 264 -14.51 -5.64 -18.58
CA ARG A 264 -15.45 -4.61 -18.11
C ARG A 264 -15.81 -3.63 -19.22
N PHE A 265 -14.81 -3.15 -19.94
CA PHE A 265 -14.94 -2.07 -20.91
C PHE A 265 -14.91 -2.56 -22.36
N GLY A 266 -14.78 -3.87 -22.57
CA GLY A 266 -14.70 -4.48 -23.90
C GLY A 266 -13.43 -4.12 -24.67
N LEU A 267 -12.31 -3.88 -23.97
CA LEU A 267 -11.03 -3.51 -24.56
C LEU A 267 -10.35 -4.78 -25.07
N ASP A 268 -10.18 -4.90 -26.38
CA ASP A 268 -9.49 -6.03 -27.03
C ASP A 268 -10.18 -7.41 -26.84
N VAL A 269 -11.27 -7.47 -26.08
CA VAL A 269 -12.13 -8.63 -25.83
C VAL A 269 -13.61 -8.24 -25.85
N PRO A 270 -14.53 -9.18 -26.10
CA PRO A 270 -15.95 -8.96 -25.86
C PRO A 270 -16.23 -8.61 -24.40
N LEU A 271 -17.26 -7.78 -24.18
CA LEU A 271 -17.70 -7.44 -22.83
C LEU A 271 -18.20 -8.69 -22.12
N ASP A 272 -17.68 -8.91 -20.92
CA ASP A 272 -18.02 -10.05 -20.07
C ASP A 272 -17.98 -9.65 -18.60
N GLY A 273 -19.13 -9.20 -18.08
CA GLY A 273 -19.28 -8.80 -16.68
C GLY A 273 -18.86 -9.89 -15.69
N PRO A 274 -19.35 -11.14 -15.80
CA PRO A 274 -18.92 -12.25 -14.95
C PRO A 274 -17.41 -12.52 -14.98
N ALA A 275 -16.79 -12.55 -16.17
CA ALA A 275 -15.33 -12.72 -16.26
C ALA A 275 -14.59 -11.55 -15.60
N SER A 276 -15.04 -10.31 -15.86
CA SER A 276 -14.48 -9.11 -15.22
C SER A 276 -14.54 -9.18 -13.70
N LEU A 277 -15.72 -9.53 -13.16
CA LEU A 277 -15.95 -9.67 -11.73
C LEU A 277 -14.97 -10.69 -11.13
N GLY A 278 -14.85 -11.86 -11.74
CA GLY A 278 -13.92 -12.91 -11.28
C GLY A 278 -12.46 -12.44 -11.23
N PHE A 279 -12.01 -11.64 -12.20
CA PHE A 279 -10.66 -11.06 -12.16
C PHE A 279 -10.50 -9.97 -11.10
N TYR A 280 -11.47 -9.09 -10.89
CA TYR A 280 -11.41 -8.12 -9.79
C TYR A 280 -11.37 -8.83 -8.43
N GLN A 281 -12.18 -9.87 -8.22
CA GLN A 281 -12.22 -10.62 -6.96
C GLN A 281 -10.85 -11.22 -6.63
N ARG A 282 -10.20 -11.84 -7.62
CA ARG A 282 -8.84 -12.38 -7.48
C ARG A 282 -7.79 -11.29 -7.26
N ALA A 283 -7.91 -10.15 -7.95
CA ALA A 283 -7.02 -9.02 -7.74
C ALA A 283 -7.14 -8.45 -6.31
N ALA A 284 -8.37 -8.32 -5.79
CA ALA A 284 -8.65 -7.88 -4.43
C ALA A 284 -8.07 -8.85 -3.39
N GLN A 285 -8.24 -10.16 -3.60
CA GLN A 285 -7.62 -11.19 -2.77
C GLN A 285 -6.09 -11.16 -2.83
N GLY A 286 -5.53 -10.78 -3.98
CA GLY A 286 -4.09 -10.52 -4.16
C GLY A 286 -3.60 -9.18 -3.61
N GLY A 287 -4.43 -8.45 -2.85
CA GLY A 287 -4.06 -7.20 -2.18
C GLY A 287 -4.26 -5.93 -3.01
N ASN A 288 -4.95 -6.01 -4.16
CA ASN A 288 -5.26 -4.81 -4.93
C ASN A 288 -6.38 -3.99 -4.25
N VAL A 289 -5.99 -2.89 -3.61
CA VAL A 289 -6.90 -1.97 -2.93
C VAL A 289 -7.98 -1.42 -3.88
N GLN A 290 -7.62 -1.08 -5.12
CA GLN A 290 -8.57 -0.51 -6.07
C GLN A 290 -9.65 -1.50 -6.49
N ALA A 291 -9.28 -2.76 -6.71
CA ALA A 291 -10.23 -3.84 -6.96
C ALA A 291 -11.18 -4.05 -5.77
N ALA A 292 -10.62 -4.09 -4.55
CA ALA A 292 -11.41 -4.27 -3.34
C ALA A 292 -12.41 -3.11 -3.12
N ARG A 293 -11.98 -1.85 -3.25
CA ARG A 293 -12.89 -0.69 -3.18
C ARG A 293 -14.01 -0.76 -4.22
N LEU A 294 -13.66 -1.10 -5.46
CA LEU A 294 -14.63 -1.24 -6.54
C LEU A 294 -15.67 -2.33 -6.22
N LEU A 295 -15.22 -3.50 -5.78
CA LEU A 295 -16.11 -4.62 -5.43
C LEU A 295 -16.99 -4.27 -4.24
N SER A 296 -16.45 -3.62 -3.21
CA SER A 296 -17.25 -3.11 -2.10
C SER A 296 -18.42 -2.27 -2.59
N LYS A 297 -18.16 -1.34 -3.52
CA LYS A 297 -19.18 -0.47 -4.11
C LYS A 297 -20.19 -1.25 -4.96
N VAL A 298 -19.69 -2.17 -5.78
CA VAL A 298 -20.51 -3.04 -6.65
C VAL A 298 -21.53 -3.83 -5.83
N TYR A 299 -21.11 -4.44 -4.72
CA TYR A 299 -21.99 -5.19 -3.82
C TYR A 299 -22.84 -4.30 -2.89
N HIS A 300 -22.57 -3.00 -2.78
CA HIS A 300 -23.34 -2.08 -1.92
C HIS A 300 -24.50 -1.40 -2.67
N ASP A 301 -24.22 -0.84 -3.85
CA ASP A 301 -25.11 0.11 -4.52
C ASP A 301 -25.78 -0.45 -5.78
N ASN A 302 -25.57 -1.74 -6.13
CA ASN A 302 -25.76 -2.25 -7.50
C ASN A 302 -25.05 -1.34 -8.52
N PHE A 303 -23.76 -1.09 -8.30
CA PHE A 303 -23.03 -0.07 -9.04
C PHE A 303 -23.00 -0.37 -10.55
N GLU A 304 -23.87 0.31 -11.30
CA GLU A 304 -23.78 0.40 -12.75
C GLU A 304 -22.54 1.23 -13.11
N LEU A 305 -21.91 0.86 -14.24
CA LEU A 305 -20.67 1.44 -14.74
C LEU A 305 -20.57 2.97 -14.53
N PRO A 306 -19.40 3.53 -14.14
CA PRO A 306 -19.18 4.96 -14.29
C PRO A 306 -19.36 5.31 -15.77
N GLU A 307 -20.13 6.36 -16.05
CA GLU A 307 -20.48 6.83 -17.39
C GLU A 307 -19.27 7.21 -18.27
N LYS A 308 -18.04 7.19 -17.75
CA LYS A 308 -16.84 7.62 -18.48
C LYS A 308 -15.65 6.67 -18.28
N PRO A 309 -14.98 6.24 -19.37
CA PRO A 309 -13.67 5.59 -19.27
C PRO A 309 -12.61 6.59 -18.77
N PRO A 310 -11.45 6.14 -18.26
CA PRO A 310 -10.35 7.03 -17.84
C PRO A 310 -9.98 8.06 -18.91
N GLU A 311 -9.52 9.26 -18.53
CA GLU A 311 -9.17 10.36 -19.46
C GLU A 311 -8.10 10.00 -20.51
N GLU A 312 -7.27 9.01 -20.19
CA GLU A 312 -6.24 8.44 -21.07
C GLU A 312 -6.81 7.89 -22.39
N PHE A 313 -8.13 7.63 -22.46
CA PHE A 313 -8.83 7.11 -23.63
C PHE A 313 -9.41 8.20 -24.57
N SER A 314 -9.08 9.48 -24.34
CA SER A 314 -9.73 10.68 -24.90
C SER A 314 -9.85 10.77 -26.42
N ALA A 315 -8.99 10.12 -27.22
CA ALA A 315 -9.13 10.17 -28.70
C ALA A 315 -10.19 9.21 -29.28
N SER A 316 -10.80 8.34 -28.46
CA SER A 316 -11.74 7.31 -28.95
C SER A 316 -12.99 7.14 -28.08
N VAL A 317 -13.30 8.09 -27.20
CA VAL A 317 -14.50 8.02 -26.35
C VAL A 317 -15.78 7.88 -27.18
N GLU A 318 -15.92 8.60 -28.29
CA GLU A 318 -17.12 8.52 -29.16
C GLU A 318 -17.17 7.26 -30.04
N ARG A 319 -16.01 6.66 -30.36
CA ARG A 319 -15.94 5.36 -31.05
C ARG A 319 -16.26 4.23 -30.09
N TRP A 320 -15.72 4.31 -28.87
CA TRP A 320 -15.96 3.39 -27.78
C TRP A 320 -17.44 3.42 -27.35
N LYS A 321 -18.04 4.60 -27.15
CA LYS A 321 -19.48 4.75 -26.86
C LYS A 321 -20.33 4.08 -27.93
N ARG A 322 -20.09 4.36 -29.22
CA ARG A 322 -20.83 3.74 -30.33
C ARG A 322 -20.66 2.22 -30.38
N ASP A 323 -19.46 1.70 -30.12
CA ASP A 323 -19.21 0.26 -30.09
C ASP A 323 -19.93 -0.41 -28.90
N ILE A 324 -19.91 0.22 -27.72
CA ILE A 324 -20.67 -0.21 -26.54
C ILE A 324 -22.17 -0.19 -26.81
N GLU A 325 -22.72 0.90 -27.35
CA GLU A 325 -24.14 1.02 -27.72
C GLU A 325 -24.56 0.00 -28.77
N THR A 326 -23.72 -0.24 -29.78
CA THR A 326 -23.96 -1.26 -30.81
C THR A 326 -23.95 -2.67 -30.21
N ARG A 327 -23.02 -2.95 -29.29
CA ARG A 327 -22.94 -4.24 -28.58
C ARG A 327 -24.11 -4.43 -27.62
N ARG A 328 -24.57 -3.37 -26.94
CA ARG A 328 -25.79 -3.34 -26.11
C ARG A 328 -27.04 -3.62 -26.93
N ALA A 329 -27.19 -2.97 -28.08
CA ALA A 329 -28.36 -3.14 -28.97
C ALA A 329 -28.48 -4.56 -29.55
N LYS A 330 -27.39 -5.33 -29.63
CA LYS A 330 -27.37 -6.70 -30.16
C LYS A 330 -27.61 -7.78 -29.09
N ARG A 331 -27.80 -7.43 -27.81
CA ARG A 331 -27.94 -8.41 -26.72
C ARG A 331 -29.06 -8.02 -25.74
N GLY A 332 -30.07 -8.88 -25.58
CA GLY A 332 -31.16 -8.67 -24.61
C GLY A 332 -30.70 -8.96 -23.17
N SER A 333 -30.58 -7.90 -22.35
CA SER A 333 -30.69 -7.71 -20.87
C SER A 333 -30.38 -8.91 -19.93
N PRO A 334 -29.63 -8.81 -18.78
CA PRO A 334 -29.32 -7.64 -17.92
C PRO A 334 -27.82 -7.58 -17.47
N LYS A 335 -26.90 -7.09 -18.33
CA LYS A 335 -25.43 -7.31 -18.15
C LYS A 335 -24.56 -6.11 -18.54
N ASP A 336 -24.96 -4.92 -18.14
CA ASP A 336 -24.04 -3.78 -18.08
C ASP A 336 -23.05 -3.98 -16.94
N ALA A 337 -21.78 -3.67 -17.18
CA ALA A 337 -20.69 -4.35 -16.50
C ALA A 337 -20.68 -4.23 -14.97
N LEU A 338 -20.39 -5.37 -14.32
CA LEU A 338 -20.36 -5.60 -12.86
C LEU A 338 -21.71 -5.55 -12.14
N TYR A 339 -22.84 -5.80 -12.79
CA TYR A 339 -24.09 -6.05 -12.07
C TYR A 339 -23.99 -7.32 -11.20
N VAL A 340 -24.23 -7.16 -9.90
CA VAL A 340 -24.39 -8.24 -8.90
C VAL A 340 -25.58 -7.87 -8.03
N GLU A 341 -26.20 -8.85 -7.37
CA GLU A 341 -27.18 -8.55 -6.32
C GLU A 341 -26.50 -7.81 -5.16
N ILE A 342 -27.18 -6.81 -4.58
CA ILE A 342 -26.71 -6.13 -3.37
C ILE A 342 -26.47 -7.18 -2.29
N ASP A 343 -25.23 -7.23 -1.81
CA ASP A 343 -24.83 -8.08 -0.71
C ASP A 343 -23.91 -7.26 0.21
N LEU A 344 -24.50 -6.71 1.25
CA LEU A 344 -23.79 -5.89 2.22
C LEU A 344 -22.70 -6.67 2.97
N SER A 345 -22.80 -8.00 3.05
CA SER A 345 -21.78 -8.85 3.66
C SER A 345 -20.56 -8.96 2.75
N GLN A 346 -20.76 -9.23 1.45
CA GLN A 346 -19.69 -9.19 0.45
C GLN A 346 -19.07 -7.80 0.36
N SER A 347 -19.89 -6.76 0.34
CA SER A 347 -19.41 -5.38 0.34
C SER A 347 -18.48 -5.12 1.54
N SER A 348 -18.89 -5.53 2.74
CA SER A 348 -18.08 -5.40 3.95
C SER A 348 -16.81 -6.25 3.90
N TYR A 349 -16.86 -7.45 3.32
CA TYR A 349 -15.68 -8.28 3.09
C TYR A 349 -14.63 -7.56 2.23
N TYR A 350 -15.04 -6.87 1.16
CA TYR A 350 -14.10 -6.13 0.32
C TYR A 350 -13.59 -4.84 0.98
N LEU A 351 -14.40 -4.16 1.81
CA LEU A 351 -13.89 -3.07 2.66
C LEU A 351 -12.79 -3.58 3.59
N ARG A 352 -13.00 -4.74 4.22
CA ARG A 352 -11.98 -5.39 5.05
C ARG A 352 -10.71 -5.67 4.27
N LEU A 353 -10.79 -6.22 3.05
CA LEU A 353 -9.60 -6.49 2.23
C LEU A 353 -8.84 -5.22 1.86
N ALA A 354 -9.54 -4.15 1.44
CA ALA A 354 -8.91 -2.86 1.18
C ALA A 354 -8.24 -2.30 2.45
N GLY A 355 -8.95 -2.39 3.58
CA GLY A 355 -8.46 -2.03 4.90
C GLY A 355 -7.27 -2.87 5.35
N LEU A 356 -7.16 -4.16 5.05
CA LEU A 356 -5.94 -4.93 5.33
C LEU A 356 -4.74 -4.44 4.51
N ASN A 357 -4.99 -3.95 3.28
CA ASN A 357 -3.94 -3.56 2.33
C ASN A 357 -3.61 -2.06 2.35
N GLY A 358 -3.77 -1.40 3.50
CA GLY A 358 -3.33 -0.02 3.72
C GLY A 358 -4.39 1.06 3.53
N ASP A 359 -5.62 0.73 3.11
CA ASP A 359 -6.66 1.74 2.89
C ASP A 359 -7.33 2.17 4.20
N GLY A 360 -6.87 3.28 4.77
CA GLY A 360 -7.42 3.83 6.02
C GLY A 360 -8.89 4.23 5.92
N LYS A 361 -9.38 4.64 4.73
CA LYS A 361 -10.80 4.99 4.53
C LYS A 361 -11.67 3.72 4.51
N ALA A 362 -11.24 2.68 3.79
CA ALA A 362 -11.96 1.41 3.80
C ALA A 362 -11.95 0.75 5.20
N ALA A 363 -10.86 0.90 5.96
CA ALA A 363 -10.77 0.43 7.33
C ALA A 363 -11.78 1.11 8.26
N ILE A 364 -11.95 2.44 8.16
CA ILE A 364 -12.96 3.15 8.98
C ILE A 364 -14.39 2.85 8.51
N ASP A 365 -14.64 2.73 7.20
CA ASP A 365 -15.95 2.34 6.67
C ASP A 365 -16.34 0.92 7.14
N TYR A 366 -15.38 0.00 7.19
CA TYR A 366 -15.59 -1.34 7.74
C TYR A 366 -15.89 -1.31 9.24
N ALA A 367 -15.20 -0.45 9.99
CA ALA A 367 -15.45 -0.27 11.42
C ALA A 367 -16.89 0.20 11.67
N TRP A 368 -17.38 1.20 10.93
CA TRP A 368 -18.77 1.66 11.05
C TRP A 368 -19.78 0.55 10.80
N ARG A 369 -19.54 -0.30 9.79
CA ARG A 369 -20.43 -1.45 9.54
C ARG A 369 -20.46 -2.45 10.68
N LEU A 370 -19.34 -2.67 11.36
CA LEU A 370 -19.29 -3.46 12.58
C LEU A 370 -20.02 -2.77 13.75
N HIS A 371 -19.91 -1.46 13.90
CA HIS A 371 -20.61 -0.71 14.95
C HIS A 371 -22.13 -0.72 14.77
N ASP A 372 -22.60 -0.57 13.53
CA ASP A 372 -24.01 -0.44 13.20
C ASP A 372 -24.69 -1.80 12.90
N GLY A 373 -23.90 -2.84 12.62
CA GLY A 373 -24.41 -4.16 12.21
C GLY A 373 -24.90 -4.20 10.76
N VAL A 374 -24.27 -3.45 9.86
CA VAL A 374 -24.66 -3.34 8.44
C VAL A 374 -23.90 -4.37 7.61
N GLY A 375 -24.61 -5.41 7.14
CA GLY A 375 -23.99 -6.51 6.39
C GLY A 375 -23.04 -7.38 7.23
N LEU A 376 -22.97 -7.16 8.54
CA LEU A 376 -22.17 -7.90 9.49
C LEU A 376 -22.90 -7.93 10.84
N PRO A 377 -22.65 -8.93 11.69
CA PRO A 377 -23.06 -8.86 13.09
C PRO A 377 -22.43 -7.63 13.76
N LYS A 378 -23.24 -6.90 14.54
CA LYS A 378 -22.75 -5.77 15.34
C LYS A 378 -21.64 -6.24 16.29
N SER A 379 -20.52 -5.51 16.33
CA SER A 379 -19.42 -5.72 17.26
C SER A 379 -18.61 -4.44 17.46
N ASP A 380 -18.86 -3.75 18.57
CA ASP A 380 -18.12 -2.55 18.95
C ASP A 380 -16.65 -2.86 19.26
N ALA A 381 -16.34 -4.07 19.73
CA ALA A 381 -14.97 -4.51 19.95
C ALA A 381 -14.17 -4.62 18.64
N TYR A 382 -14.74 -5.24 17.59
CA TYR A 382 -14.09 -5.27 16.28
C TYR A 382 -14.12 -3.91 15.59
N ALA A 383 -15.18 -3.12 15.77
CA ALA A 383 -15.22 -1.74 15.30
C ALA A 383 -14.02 -0.96 15.87
N LEU A 384 -13.84 -0.96 17.20
CA LEU A 384 -12.73 -0.31 17.89
C LEU A 384 -11.37 -0.76 17.36
N LYS A 385 -11.19 -2.06 17.14
CA LYS A 385 -9.97 -2.60 16.53
C LYS A 385 -9.68 -1.94 15.18
N TRP A 386 -10.66 -1.94 14.27
CA TRP A 386 -10.51 -1.38 12.93
C TRP A 386 -10.37 0.14 12.91
N THR A 387 -11.06 0.84 13.81
CA THR A 387 -10.90 2.27 14.02
C THR A 387 -9.47 2.61 14.48
N ARG A 388 -8.87 1.82 15.37
CA ARG A 388 -7.47 2.00 15.79
C ARG A 388 -6.49 1.75 14.64
N LYS A 389 -6.70 0.71 13.83
CA LYS A 389 -5.90 0.51 12.59
C LYS A 389 -6.00 1.70 11.64
N ALA A 390 -7.20 2.24 11.44
CA ALA A 390 -7.41 3.43 10.61
C ALA A 390 -6.69 4.67 11.19
N ALA A 391 -6.77 4.88 12.50
CA ALA A 391 -6.11 5.98 13.20
C ALA A 391 -4.57 5.92 13.11
N LEU A 392 -3.99 4.72 13.25
CA LEU A 392 -2.53 4.50 13.09
C LEU A 392 -2.05 4.86 11.69
N ARG A 393 -2.93 4.76 10.70
CA ARG A 393 -2.66 5.13 9.29
C ARG A 393 -3.02 6.58 8.97
N GLY A 394 -3.31 7.39 10.00
CA GLY A 394 -3.56 8.82 9.87
C GLY A 394 -4.96 9.18 9.36
N ASN A 395 -5.92 8.26 9.38
CA ASN A 395 -7.31 8.60 9.03
C ASN A 395 -7.91 9.49 10.13
N GLU A 396 -8.43 10.65 9.75
CA GLU A 396 -8.95 11.65 10.71
C GLU A 396 -10.34 11.27 11.26
N GLU A 397 -11.21 10.69 10.42
CA GLU A 397 -12.55 10.20 10.80
C GLU A 397 -12.45 9.15 11.93
N ALA A 398 -11.36 8.39 11.98
CA ALA A 398 -11.12 7.43 13.06
C ALA A 398 -11.14 8.09 14.45
N ARG A 399 -10.76 9.37 14.59
CA ARG A 399 -10.83 10.07 15.89
C ARG A 399 -12.25 10.28 16.37
N GLU A 400 -13.17 10.57 15.45
CA GLU A 400 -14.58 10.79 15.74
C GLU A 400 -15.22 9.49 16.22
N MET A 401 -15.04 8.41 15.46
CA MET A 401 -15.56 7.10 15.85
C MET A 401 -14.97 6.59 17.18
N LEU A 402 -13.68 6.84 17.45
CA LEU A 402 -13.09 6.52 18.76
C LEU A 402 -13.75 7.27 19.93
N ALA A 403 -14.31 8.46 19.68
CA ALA A 403 -15.05 9.19 20.69
C ALA A 403 -16.45 8.60 20.95
N GLU A 404 -17.03 7.93 19.95
CA GLU A 404 -18.35 7.28 20.02
C GLU A 404 -18.30 5.87 20.63
N LEU A 405 -17.23 5.09 20.37
CA LEU A 405 -17.05 3.72 20.86
C LEU A 405 -16.68 3.63 22.37
N LYS A 406 -16.90 4.69 23.15
CA LYS A 406 -16.47 4.82 24.55
C LYS A 406 -17.24 3.99 25.56
#